data_AF-A0A5A9GJI7-F1
#
_entry.id   AF-A0A5A9GJI7-F1
#
_cell.length_a   1.000
_cell.length_b   1.000
_cell.length_c   1.000
_cell.angle_alpha   90.00
_cell.angle_beta   90.00
_cell.angle_gamma   90.00
#
_symmetry.space_group_name_H-M   'P 1'
#
loop_
_entity.id
_entity.type
_entity.pdbx_description
1 polymer ?
#
loop_
_entity_poly.entity_id
_entity_poly.type
_entity_poly.pdbx_seq_one_letter_code
_entity_poly.pdbx_strand_id
1 'polypeptide(L)'
;MTSPAGTSRRDMLTGAASLGLAAFGLTAFGLTAALPGTVRAAPYDGNAWRRYAERFLLPEGRIVDTGNKGISHSEGQGYGMLLAVAGGDRAAFDRLWGWTQRVLMVRGDGLVAWRWTPDGGVADRNNASDGDMLIAWALLRAAETWQAEAYRTAAIAIVKALASGLLVEQGGLTVVLPGRDGFRKGDTLVLNPSYWIFPAIRAFAALPGGERWGKLSDSGLVLLSKARFGGFQLPPDWMTLDASGTVGIAEGFKKQYGYDAVRVPLYLALDGYRDPYYFRPFSTLAAKYGGKAVPATVSLPGGTTTQVAASVGMLAVYRLACQLAGAGGEAVTVPPLAPDEDYYSTTLAHLSALAAQSLGIAP
;
A
#
# COMPACT_ATOMS: atom_id res chain seq x y z
N MET A 1 8.71 16.25 -74.69
CA MET A 1 7.27 16.55 -74.52
C MET A 1 7.13 17.63 -73.46
N THR A 2 6.72 18.81 -73.92
CA THR A 2 6.07 19.93 -73.20
C THR A 2 6.61 20.40 -71.83
N SER A 3 7.50 21.39 -71.92
CA SER A 3 7.63 22.63 -71.10
C SER A 3 6.29 23.41 -70.95
N PRO A 4 6.21 24.61 -70.29
CA PRO A 4 7.17 25.34 -69.43
C PRO A 4 6.57 26.11 -68.21
N ALA A 5 7.51 26.69 -67.45
CA ALA A 5 7.54 27.98 -66.72
C ALA A 5 6.35 28.97 -66.71
N GLY A 6 6.25 29.73 -65.60
CA GLY A 6 5.53 31.01 -65.52
C GLY A 6 5.94 31.85 -64.30
N THR A 7 6.77 32.87 -64.54
CA THR A 7 7.25 33.90 -63.61
C THR A 7 6.32 35.14 -63.53
N SER A 8 6.34 35.80 -62.36
CA SER A 8 6.35 37.27 -62.12
C SER A 8 5.13 38.16 -62.45
N ARG A 9 4.74 38.98 -61.46
CA ARG A 9 4.57 40.46 -61.47
C ARG A 9 4.02 40.88 -60.08
N ARG A 10 4.72 41.62 -59.21
CA ARG A 10 5.04 43.07 -59.22
C ARG A 10 3.86 43.94 -59.66
N ASP A 11 3.21 44.56 -58.68
CA ASP A 11 2.65 45.90 -58.80
C ASP A 11 3.15 46.79 -57.64
N MET A 12 3.57 47.98 -58.04
CA MET A 12 4.04 49.11 -57.24
C MET A 12 2.85 49.97 -56.82
N LEU A 13 2.97 50.74 -55.73
CA LEU A 13 2.93 52.22 -55.73
C LEU A 13 2.71 52.79 -54.30
N THR A 14 3.77 53.48 -53.83
CA THR A 14 3.81 54.81 -53.17
C THR A 14 2.55 55.39 -52.50
N GLY A 15 2.76 55.95 -51.30
CA GLY A 15 1.95 57.08 -50.80
C GLY A 15 2.04 57.31 -49.30
N ALA A 16 2.78 58.34 -48.88
CA ALA A 16 2.92 58.78 -47.49
C ALA A 16 1.65 59.49 -46.98
N ALA A 17 1.33 59.33 -45.69
CA ALA A 17 0.63 60.36 -44.90
C ALA A 17 0.92 60.17 -43.40
N SER A 18 1.58 61.16 -42.85
CA SER A 18 1.78 61.43 -41.42
C SER A 18 0.48 61.90 -40.73
N LEU A 19 0.46 61.70 -39.40
CA LEU A 19 -0.30 62.40 -38.33
C LEU A 19 -1.34 61.55 -37.60
N GLY A 20 -1.18 61.51 -36.27
CA GLY A 20 -2.22 61.10 -35.34
C GLY A 20 -1.69 60.38 -34.11
N LEU A 21 -1.09 61.11 -33.16
CA LEU A 21 -1.02 60.66 -31.77
C LEU A 21 -2.45 60.38 -31.29
N ALA A 22 -2.79 59.12 -31.07
CA ALA A 22 -3.92 58.72 -30.26
C ALA A 22 -3.40 57.77 -29.19
N ALA A 23 -3.21 58.32 -27.99
CA ALA A 23 -2.92 57.55 -26.80
C ALA A 23 -4.15 56.71 -26.44
N PHE A 24 -4.15 55.44 -26.85
CA PHE A 24 -4.97 54.42 -26.21
C PHE A 24 -4.09 53.66 -25.22
N GLY A 25 -4.30 53.92 -23.94
CA GLY A 25 -3.72 53.13 -22.87
C GLY A 25 -4.22 51.70 -22.97
N LEU A 26 -3.39 50.80 -23.50
CA LEU A 26 -3.50 49.39 -23.22
C LEU A 26 -3.04 49.19 -21.78
N THR A 27 -4.00 49.14 -20.85
CA THR A 27 -3.80 48.43 -19.58
C THR A 27 -3.55 46.96 -19.93
N ALA A 28 -2.29 46.57 -20.02
CA ALA A 28 -1.91 45.18 -20.05
C ALA A 28 -2.34 44.56 -18.71
N PHE A 29 -3.53 43.96 -18.69
CA PHE A 29 -3.91 43.01 -17.65
C PHE A 29 -2.96 41.81 -17.81
N GLY A 30 -1.84 41.87 -17.09
CA GLY A 30 -0.96 40.73 -16.90
C GLY A 30 -1.75 39.66 -16.16
N LEU A 31 -2.36 38.75 -16.92
CA LEU A 31 -2.90 37.52 -16.38
C LEU A 31 -1.70 36.64 -16.03
N THR A 32 -1.06 36.91 -14.89
CA THR A 32 -0.18 35.94 -14.25
C THR A 32 -1.07 34.78 -13.85
N ALA A 33 -1.19 33.77 -14.73
CA ALA A 33 -1.68 32.47 -14.35
C ALA A 33 -0.77 31.96 -13.24
N ALA A 34 -1.21 32.10 -11.99
CA ALA A 34 -0.57 31.44 -10.87
C ALA A 34 -0.64 29.94 -11.18
N LEU A 35 0.51 29.35 -11.48
CA LEU A 35 0.63 27.89 -11.51
C LEU A 35 0.07 27.41 -10.16
N PRO A 36 -0.92 26.49 -10.14
CA PRO A 36 -1.43 25.97 -8.90
C PRO A 36 -0.25 25.43 -8.12
N GLY A 37 0.06 26.08 -6.99
CA GLY A 37 1.15 25.66 -6.13
C GLY A 37 0.94 24.20 -5.81
N THR A 38 1.97 23.38 -5.99
CA THR A 38 1.94 21.99 -5.52
C THR A 38 1.64 22.05 -4.03
N VAL A 39 0.39 21.76 -3.64
CA VAL A 39 0.02 21.60 -2.24
C VAL A 39 0.81 20.41 -1.76
N ARG A 40 1.95 20.67 -1.10
CA ARG A 40 2.73 19.63 -0.47
C ARG A 40 1.86 19.08 0.65
N ALA A 41 1.49 17.80 0.54
CA ALA A 41 0.67 17.15 1.55
C ALA A 41 1.28 17.38 2.94
N ALA A 42 0.44 17.71 3.91
CA ALA A 42 0.87 17.94 5.29
C ALA A 42 1.65 16.71 5.80
N PRO A 43 2.70 16.88 6.63
CA PRO A 43 3.37 15.76 7.27
C PRO A 43 2.36 14.89 8.05
N TYR A 44 2.66 13.61 8.23
CA TYR A 44 1.83 12.73 9.03
C TYR A 44 1.73 13.26 10.47
N ASP A 45 0.52 13.22 11.05
CA ASP A 45 0.26 13.81 12.36
C ASP A 45 0.99 13.00 13.47
N GLY A 46 2.07 13.57 14.00
CA GLY A 46 2.80 13.00 15.14
C GLY A 46 1.91 12.81 16.38
N ASN A 47 0.83 13.60 16.55
CA ASN A 47 -0.13 13.37 17.62
C ASN A 47 -0.98 12.13 17.38
N ALA A 48 -1.31 11.82 16.11
CA ALA A 48 -1.98 10.59 15.76
C ALA A 48 -1.10 9.39 16.13
N TRP A 49 0.20 9.41 15.79
CA TRP A 49 1.13 8.39 16.28
C TRP A 49 1.12 8.25 17.80
N ARG A 50 1.23 9.36 18.55
CA ARG A 50 1.25 9.28 20.02
C ARG A 50 0.00 8.62 20.60
N ARG A 51 -1.19 8.98 20.11
CA ARG A 51 -2.45 8.32 20.51
C ARG A 51 -2.48 6.84 20.15
N TYR A 52 -1.92 6.46 19.01
CA TYR A 52 -1.77 5.05 18.62
C TYR A 52 -0.83 4.31 19.59
N ALA A 53 0.35 4.87 19.86
CA ALA A 53 1.35 4.28 20.73
C ALA A 53 0.83 4.14 22.17
N GLU A 54 0.12 5.13 22.71
CA GLU A 54 -0.51 5.07 24.03
C GLU A 54 -1.46 3.88 24.19
N ARG A 55 -2.11 3.46 23.10
CA ARG A 55 -3.10 2.36 23.11
C ARG A 55 -2.47 1.00 22.87
N PHE A 56 -1.45 0.91 22.00
CA PHE A 56 -0.99 -0.38 21.48
C PHE A 56 0.48 -0.68 21.73
N LEU A 57 1.33 0.33 22.02
CA LEU A 57 2.75 0.12 22.28
C LEU A 57 3.03 0.03 23.79
N LEU A 58 3.43 -1.14 24.26
CA LEU A 58 3.85 -1.32 25.64
C LEU A 58 5.30 -0.84 25.89
N PRO A 59 5.66 -0.53 27.15
CA PRO A 59 6.99 -0.03 27.51
C PRO A 59 8.15 -0.94 27.06
N GLU A 60 7.94 -2.26 27.03
CA GLU A 60 8.95 -3.23 26.60
C GLU A 60 9.21 -3.24 25.08
N GLY A 61 8.37 -2.55 24.29
CA GLY A 61 8.54 -2.40 22.84
C GLY A 61 7.67 -3.29 21.96
N ARG A 62 6.63 -3.93 22.51
CA ARG A 62 5.70 -4.73 21.70
C ARG A 62 4.42 -3.97 21.38
N ILE A 63 3.93 -4.17 20.16
CA ILE A 63 2.59 -3.82 19.72
C ILE A 63 1.64 -4.93 20.16
N VAL A 64 0.54 -4.54 20.78
CA VAL A 64 -0.45 -5.44 21.35
C VAL A 64 -1.73 -5.40 20.54
N ASP A 65 -2.12 -6.56 20.02
CA ASP A 65 -3.44 -6.73 19.41
C ASP A 65 -4.49 -6.89 20.52
N THR A 66 -5.11 -5.77 20.90
CA THR A 66 -6.19 -5.73 21.91
C THR A 66 -7.45 -6.46 21.45
N GLY A 67 -7.64 -6.66 20.14
CA GLY A 67 -8.73 -7.45 19.58
C GLY A 67 -8.48 -8.96 19.63
N ASN A 68 -7.24 -9.40 19.90
CA ASN A 68 -6.86 -10.80 19.79
C ASN A 68 -6.03 -11.29 20.98
N LYS A 69 -6.60 -11.22 22.19
CA LYS A 69 -6.02 -11.77 23.44
C LYS A 69 -4.62 -11.21 23.78
N GLY A 70 -4.30 -10.01 23.31
CA GLY A 70 -3.06 -9.32 23.65
C GLY A 70 -1.79 -9.95 23.05
N ILE A 71 -1.93 -10.70 21.96
CA ILE A 71 -0.80 -11.25 21.23
C ILE A 71 -0.03 -10.16 20.47
N SER A 72 1.17 -10.51 20.03
CA SER A 72 2.01 -9.65 19.19
C SER A 72 2.43 -10.43 17.95
N HIS A 73 2.45 -9.77 16.79
CA HIS A 73 2.85 -10.37 15.52
C HIS A 73 3.97 -9.58 14.87
N SER A 74 4.75 -10.23 13.99
CA SER A 74 5.75 -9.54 13.15
C SER A 74 5.11 -8.42 12.33
N GLU A 75 3.90 -8.65 11.80
CA GLU A 75 3.10 -7.64 11.08
C GLU A 75 2.87 -6.39 11.95
N GLY A 76 2.41 -6.57 13.18
CA GLY A 76 2.13 -5.45 14.07
C GLY A 76 3.37 -4.69 14.52
N GLN A 77 4.48 -5.40 14.75
CA GLN A 77 5.77 -4.73 14.95
C GLN A 77 6.16 -3.88 13.74
N GLY A 78 6.00 -4.42 12.52
CA GLY A 78 6.26 -3.71 11.28
C GLY A 78 5.41 -2.43 11.12
N TYR A 79 4.10 -2.52 11.39
CA TYR A 79 3.24 -1.33 11.38
C TYR A 79 3.64 -0.31 12.44
N GLY A 80 3.88 -0.74 13.68
CA GLY A 80 4.35 0.15 14.75
C GLY A 80 5.64 0.87 14.36
N MET A 81 6.59 0.16 13.76
CA MET A 81 7.86 0.74 13.29
C MET A 81 7.64 1.76 12.15
N LEU A 82 6.76 1.46 11.19
CA LEU A 82 6.42 2.39 10.11
C LEU A 82 5.75 3.67 10.63
N LEU A 83 4.82 3.53 11.56
CA LEU A 83 4.11 4.67 12.14
C LEU A 83 5.04 5.50 13.05
N ALA A 84 5.96 4.85 13.80
CA ALA A 84 6.95 5.54 14.62
C ALA A 84 7.90 6.40 13.77
N VAL A 85 8.43 5.86 12.66
CA VAL A 85 9.30 6.65 11.76
C VAL A 85 8.51 7.77 11.07
N ALA A 86 7.27 7.52 10.66
CA ALA A 86 6.41 8.56 10.09
C ALA A 86 6.08 9.67 11.09
N GLY A 87 5.90 9.33 12.37
CA GLY A 87 5.70 10.28 13.46
C GLY A 87 6.97 10.93 14.00
N GLY A 88 8.15 10.55 13.50
CA GLY A 88 9.44 11.07 13.96
C GLY A 88 9.88 10.59 15.34
N ASP A 89 9.28 9.53 15.88
CA ASP A 89 9.54 9.02 17.23
C ASP A 89 10.62 7.91 17.22
N ARG A 90 11.88 8.34 17.21
CA ARG A 90 13.03 7.42 17.22
C ARG A 90 13.09 6.56 18.48
N ALA A 91 12.73 7.11 19.64
CA ALA A 91 12.79 6.38 20.89
C ALA A 91 11.80 5.21 20.90
N ALA A 92 10.58 5.41 20.40
CA ALA A 92 9.62 4.31 20.25
C ALA A 92 10.07 3.31 19.18
N PHE A 93 10.62 3.78 18.05
CA PHE A 93 11.17 2.91 17.02
C PHE A 93 12.26 1.99 17.56
N ASP A 94 13.18 2.51 18.37
CA ASP A 94 14.25 1.72 18.99
C ASP A 94 13.72 0.67 19.96
N ARG A 95 12.67 0.99 20.74
CA ARG A 95 12.00 0.00 21.60
C ARG A 95 11.34 -1.10 20.77
N LEU A 96 10.59 -0.71 19.73
CA LEU A 96 9.93 -1.62 18.79
C LEU A 96 10.91 -2.58 18.15
N TRP A 97 11.98 -2.03 17.55
CA TRP A 97 13.00 -2.82 16.88
C TRP A 97 13.75 -3.71 17.87
N GLY A 98 14.17 -3.16 19.01
CA GLY A 98 14.87 -3.93 20.04
C GLY A 98 14.04 -5.10 20.58
N TRP A 99 12.73 -4.92 20.79
CA TRP A 99 11.85 -6.02 21.18
C TRP A 99 11.75 -7.07 20.08
N THR A 100 11.52 -6.65 18.84
CA THR A 100 11.45 -7.56 17.67
C THR A 100 12.70 -8.43 17.55
N GLN A 101 13.89 -7.83 17.69
CA GLN A 101 15.16 -8.55 17.66
C GLN A 101 15.27 -9.58 18.80
N ARG A 102 14.95 -9.18 20.03
CA ARG A 102 15.12 -10.05 21.20
C ARG A 102 14.09 -11.17 21.27
N VAL A 103 12.88 -10.94 20.77
CA VAL A 103 11.72 -11.81 21.03
C VAL A 103 11.25 -12.56 19.80
N LEU A 104 11.25 -11.95 18.62
CA LEU A 104 10.72 -12.56 17.40
C LEU A 104 11.81 -13.07 16.46
N MET A 105 13.01 -12.49 16.45
CA MET A 105 14.15 -12.96 15.65
C MET A 105 14.85 -14.15 16.31
N VAL A 106 14.06 -15.17 16.66
CA VAL A 106 14.55 -16.42 17.25
C VAL A 106 15.00 -17.42 16.20
N ARG A 107 14.89 -17.09 14.90
CA ARG A 107 15.27 -17.96 13.79
C ARG A 107 16.74 -17.74 13.40
N GLY A 108 17.39 -18.78 12.88
CA GLY A 108 18.77 -18.70 12.40
C GLY A 108 18.93 -18.21 10.96
N ASP A 109 17.81 -17.99 10.24
CA ASP A 109 17.79 -17.61 8.82
C ASP A 109 17.55 -16.11 8.59
N GLY A 110 17.46 -15.32 9.65
CA GLY A 110 17.26 -13.86 9.58
C GLY A 110 15.82 -13.41 9.38
N LEU A 111 14.84 -14.33 9.34
CA LEU A 111 13.41 -14.01 9.29
C LEU A 111 12.81 -13.88 10.70
N VAL A 112 11.65 -13.26 10.79
CA VAL A 112 10.99 -12.91 12.05
C VAL A 112 9.86 -13.90 12.32
N ALA A 113 9.86 -14.55 13.49
CA ALA A 113 8.76 -15.41 13.88
C ALA A 113 7.46 -14.62 13.93
N TRP A 114 6.39 -15.17 13.35
CA TRP A 114 5.21 -14.38 13.03
C TRP A 114 4.34 -14.05 14.25
N ARG A 115 4.40 -14.84 15.33
CA ARG A 115 3.52 -14.71 16.49
C ARG A 115 4.22 -14.97 17.81
N TRP A 116 3.89 -14.11 18.77
CA TRP A 116 4.20 -14.26 20.18
C TRP A 116 2.92 -14.16 21.02
N THR A 117 2.77 -15.01 22.03
CA THR A 117 1.64 -14.96 22.97
C THR A 117 2.12 -14.67 24.40
N PRO A 118 1.31 -13.98 25.24
CA PRO A 118 1.66 -13.71 26.63
C PRO A 118 2.01 -14.98 27.43
N ASP A 119 1.25 -16.05 27.24
CA ASP A 119 1.36 -17.26 28.06
C ASP A 119 2.41 -18.25 27.53
N GLY A 120 2.80 -18.15 26.25
CA GLY A 120 3.59 -19.19 25.57
C GLY A 120 4.79 -18.69 24.79
N GLY A 121 4.99 -17.37 24.71
CA GLY A 121 6.03 -16.78 23.90
C GLY A 121 5.92 -17.14 22.41
N VAL A 122 7.06 -17.39 21.77
CA VAL A 122 7.10 -17.86 20.37
C VAL A 122 6.98 -19.39 20.33
N ALA A 123 5.76 -19.89 20.21
CA ALA A 123 5.50 -21.33 20.04
C ALA A 123 5.62 -21.79 18.58
N ASP A 124 5.21 -20.94 17.63
CA ASP A 124 5.36 -21.18 16.20
C ASP A 124 6.51 -20.32 15.68
N ARG A 125 7.56 -20.99 15.20
CA ARG A 125 8.75 -20.32 14.69
C ARG A 125 8.62 -19.88 13.24
N ASN A 126 7.59 -20.28 12.49
CA ASN A 126 7.41 -19.87 11.10
C ASN A 126 7.36 -18.34 10.98
N ASN A 127 7.68 -17.81 9.81
CA ASN A 127 7.57 -16.38 9.54
C ASN A 127 6.27 -16.05 8.81
N ALA A 128 5.95 -14.76 8.75
CA ALA A 128 4.95 -14.21 7.86
C ALA A 128 5.64 -13.12 7.02
N SER A 129 5.65 -13.30 5.70
CA SER A 129 6.50 -12.50 4.80
C SER A 129 6.09 -11.04 4.76
N ASP A 130 4.81 -10.73 4.94
CA ASP A 130 4.30 -9.37 5.10
C ASP A 130 4.95 -8.67 6.30
N GLY A 131 4.97 -9.32 7.47
CA GLY A 131 5.62 -8.78 8.66
C GLY A 131 7.12 -8.56 8.47
N ASP A 132 7.81 -9.52 7.86
CA ASP A 132 9.22 -9.38 7.51
C ASP A 132 9.46 -8.17 6.58
N MET A 133 8.62 -8.00 5.54
CA MET A 133 8.70 -6.90 4.59
C MET A 133 8.38 -5.54 5.25
N LEU A 134 7.38 -5.47 6.13
CA LEU A 134 7.05 -4.24 6.86
C LEU A 134 8.20 -3.81 7.77
N ILE A 135 8.80 -4.75 8.50
CA ILE A 135 9.94 -4.49 9.39
C ILE A 135 11.14 -4.00 8.58
N ALA A 136 11.51 -4.72 7.51
CA ALA A 136 12.62 -4.32 6.65
C ALA A 136 12.40 -2.95 6.01
N TRP A 137 11.18 -2.67 5.55
CA TRP A 137 10.83 -1.37 4.98
C TRP A 137 10.89 -0.25 6.01
N ALA A 138 10.38 -0.49 7.23
CA ALA A 138 10.47 0.49 8.31
C ALA A 138 11.93 0.81 8.68
N LEU A 139 12.81 -0.19 8.69
CA LEU A 139 14.25 -0.01 8.92
C LEU A 139 14.92 0.82 7.81
N LEU A 140 14.57 0.60 6.53
CA LEU A 140 15.07 1.46 5.45
C LEU A 140 14.61 2.91 5.62
N ARG A 141 13.33 3.12 5.92
CA ARG A 141 12.77 4.46 6.17
C ARG A 141 13.43 5.15 7.36
N ALA A 142 13.70 4.41 8.44
CA ALA A 142 14.42 4.90 9.61
C ALA A 142 15.87 5.27 9.29
N ALA A 143 16.55 4.45 8.48
CA ALA A 143 17.91 4.74 8.03
C ALA A 143 17.97 6.04 7.22
N GLU A 144 17.00 6.27 6.33
CA GLU A 144 16.88 7.50 5.54
C GLU A 144 16.53 8.71 6.41
N THR A 145 15.58 8.55 7.32
CA THR A 145 15.06 9.65 8.16
C THR A 145 16.09 10.11 9.19
N TRP A 146 16.81 9.18 9.82
CA TRP A 146 17.75 9.47 10.91
C TRP A 146 19.21 9.28 10.55
N GLN A 147 19.52 9.04 9.27
CA GLN A 147 20.89 8.84 8.76
C GLN A 147 21.66 7.76 9.54
N ALA A 148 20.97 6.66 9.86
CA ALA A 148 21.46 5.61 10.76
C ALA A 148 21.76 4.31 9.99
N GLU A 149 23.03 4.08 9.69
CA GLU A 149 23.50 2.95 8.87
C GLU A 149 23.21 1.58 9.50
N ALA A 150 23.11 1.50 10.82
CA ALA A 150 22.74 0.26 11.52
C ALA A 150 21.35 -0.24 11.10
N TYR A 151 20.36 0.65 10.92
CA TYR A 151 19.04 0.23 10.44
C TYR A 151 19.10 -0.21 8.97
N ARG A 152 19.90 0.46 8.13
CA ARG A 152 20.09 0.07 6.72
C ARG A 152 20.69 -1.34 6.62
N THR A 153 21.73 -1.60 7.40
CA THR A 153 22.39 -2.91 7.47
C THR A 153 21.41 -4.01 7.90
N ALA A 154 20.62 -3.75 8.95
CA ALA A 154 19.60 -4.68 9.42
C ALA A 154 18.51 -4.94 8.35
N ALA A 155 18.02 -3.89 7.69
CA ALA A 155 17.05 -4.02 6.63
C ALA A 155 17.56 -4.89 5.48
N ILE A 156 18.77 -4.62 4.98
CA ILE A 156 19.38 -5.37 3.88
C ILE A 156 19.53 -6.85 4.24
N ALA A 157 19.86 -7.17 5.50
CA ALA A 157 19.93 -8.56 5.95
C ALA A 157 18.57 -9.27 5.84
N ILE A 158 17.48 -8.65 6.30
CA ILE A 158 16.12 -9.20 6.21
C ILE A 158 15.68 -9.31 4.74
N VAL A 159 15.95 -8.30 3.91
CA VAL A 159 15.63 -8.33 2.47
C VAL A 159 16.34 -9.49 1.76
N LYS A 160 17.60 -9.77 2.09
CA LYS A 160 18.34 -10.92 1.56
C LYS A 160 17.76 -12.26 2.05
N ALA A 161 17.36 -12.34 3.31
CA ALA A 161 16.69 -13.52 3.87
C ALA A 161 15.35 -13.80 3.17
N LEU A 162 14.53 -12.76 2.94
CA LEU A 162 13.29 -12.84 2.18
C LEU A 162 13.52 -13.31 0.74
N ALA A 163 14.47 -12.67 0.03
CA ALA A 163 14.75 -12.98 -1.37
C ALA A 163 15.24 -14.41 -1.58
N SER A 164 16.11 -14.90 -0.69
CA SER A 164 16.62 -16.28 -0.74
C SER A 164 15.61 -17.29 -0.21
N GLY A 165 14.76 -16.88 0.74
CA GLY A 165 13.90 -17.79 1.47
C GLY A 165 12.52 -18.00 0.85
N LEU A 166 11.94 -16.96 0.26
CA LEU A 166 10.51 -16.88 -0.02
C LEU A 166 10.16 -16.44 -1.45
N LEU A 167 11.08 -15.83 -2.20
CA LEU A 167 10.84 -15.52 -3.60
C LEU A 167 11.06 -16.76 -4.47
N VAL A 168 10.03 -17.14 -5.22
CA VAL A 168 10.03 -18.32 -6.10
C VAL A 168 9.46 -17.96 -7.47
N GLU A 169 9.79 -18.76 -8.49
CA GLU A 169 9.22 -18.65 -9.83
C GLU A 169 8.10 -19.68 -9.99
N GLN A 170 6.96 -19.29 -10.54
CA GLN A 170 5.82 -20.18 -10.80
C GLN A 170 5.00 -19.65 -11.97
N GLY A 171 4.74 -20.47 -12.99
CA GLY A 171 3.92 -20.06 -14.14
C GLY A 171 4.44 -18.81 -14.86
N GLY A 172 5.77 -18.62 -14.91
CA GLY A 172 6.42 -17.45 -15.50
C GLY A 172 6.37 -16.18 -14.65
N LEU A 173 5.97 -16.27 -13.38
CA LEU A 173 5.87 -15.15 -12.44
C LEU A 173 6.83 -15.32 -11.26
N THR A 174 7.45 -14.22 -10.84
CA THR A 174 8.16 -14.15 -9.56
C THR A 174 7.15 -13.86 -8.45
N VAL A 175 7.01 -14.74 -7.46
CA VAL A 175 6.04 -14.60 -6.37
C VAL A 175 6.70 -14.70 -5.00
N VAL A 176 6.06 -14.11 -3.99
CA VAL A 176 6.47 -14.22 -2.59
C VAL A 176 5.58 -15.22 -1.87
N LEU A 177 6.18 -16.19 -1.19
CA LEU A 177 5.46 -17.11 -0.36
C LEU A 177 5.07 -16.47 0.98
N PRO A 178 3.86 -16.71 1.48
CA PRO A 178 3.39 -16.09 2.73
C PRO A 178 4.23 -16.42 3.97
N GLY A 179 4.99 -17.52 3.94
CA GLY A 179 5.94 -17.90 4.97
C GLY A 179 6.83 -19.03 4.46
N ARG A 180 7.83 -19.39 5.26
CA ARG A 180 8.82 -20.41 4.89
C ARG A 180 8.16 -21.77 4.66
N ASP A 181 7.25 -22.12 5.57
CA ASP A 181 6.64 -23.43 5.66
C ASP A 181 5.12 -23.35 5.44
N GLY A 182 4.53 -24.38 4.80
CA GLY A 182 3.07 -24.57 4.71
C GLY A 182 2.37 -24.04 3.45
N PHE A 183 3.08 -23.34 2.56
CA PHE A 183 2.48 -22.64 1.41
C PHE A 183 2.73 -23.29 0.03
N ARG A 184 3.26 -24.52 0.02
CA ARG A 184 3.40 -25.36 -1.17
C ARG A 184 2.52 -26.60 -1.02
N LYS A 185 1.67 -26.87 -1.99
CA LYS A 185 0.76 -28.04 -2.05
C LYS A 185 0.94 -28.74 -3.41
N GLY A 186 1.85 -29.70 -3.47
CA GLY A 186 2.27 -30.27 -4.76
C GLY A 186 2.82 -29.18 -5.68
N ASP A 187 2.33 -29.14 -6.91
CA ASP A 187 2.72 -28.13 -7.92
C ASP A 187 1.94 -26.81 -7.81
N THR A 188 1.19 -26.61 -6.72
CA THR A 188 0.40 -25.40 -6.47
C THR A 188 0.94 -24.64 -5.28
N LEU A 189 1.10 -23.33 -5.45
CA LEU A 189 1.42 -22.40 -4.36
C LEU A 189 0.15 -21.84 -3.75
N VAL A 190 0.15 -21.63 -2.43
CA VAL A 190 -0.86 -20.83 -1.73
C VAL A 190 -0.26 -19.46 -1.44
N LEU A 191 -0.91 -18.41 -1.91
CA LEU A 191 -0.44 -17.03 -1.84
C LEU A 191 -1.50 -16.15 -1.16
N ASN A 192 -1.06 -15.05 -0.57
CA ASN A 192 -1.96 -14.03 -0.01
C ASN A 192 -1.74 -12.73 -0.79
N PRO A 193 -2.73 -12.25 -1.58
CA PRO A 193 -2.56 -11.02 -2.37
C PRO A 193 -2.22 -9.79 -1.52
N SER A 194 -2.66 -9.76 -0.26
CA SER A 194 -2.37 -8.66 0.65
C SER A 194 -0.91 -8.60 1.07
N TYR A 195 -0.11 -9.64 0.82
CA TYR A 195 1.31 -9.65 1.14
C TYR A 195 2.15 -8.96 0.06
N TRP A 196 1.56 -8.53 -1.05
CA TRP A 196 2.23 -7.59 -1.97
C TRP A 196 2.22 -6.18 -1.37
N ILE A 197 3.18 -5.94 -0.48
CA ILE A 197 3.44 -4.63 0.10
C ILE A 197 4.23 -3.80 -0.92
N PHE A 198 3.55 -3.37 -1.98
CA PHE A 198 4.14 -2.62 -3.12
C PHE A 198 5.15 -1.54 -2.72
N PRO A 199 4.91 -0.66 -1.72
CA PRO A 199 5.90 0.35 -1.36
C PRO A 199 7.18 -0.22 -0.75
N ALA A 200 7.09 -1.34 -0.02
CA ALA A 200 8.25 -2.06 0.49
C ALA A 200 9.01 -2.74 -0.65
N ILE A 201 8.29 -3.43 -1.54
CA ILE A 201 8.86 -4.11 -2.72
C ILE A 201 9.62 -3.12 -3.60
N ARG A 202 9.05 -1.93 -3.85
CA ARG A 202 9.72 -0.85 -4.61
C ARG A 202 10.99 -0.37 -3.90
N ALA A 203 10.95 -0.18 -2.58
CA ALA A 203 12.13 0.19 -1.81
C ALA A 203 13.23 -0.88 -1.89
N PHE A 204 12.87 -2.17 -1.88
CA PHE A 204 13.83 -3.26 -2.03
C PHE A 204 14.40 -3.38 -3.44
N ALA A 205 13.59 -3.10 -4.46
CA ALA A 205 14.03 -3.07 -5.85
C ALA A 205 15.08 -1.97 -6.12
N ALA A 206 15.07 -0.89 -5.32
CA ALA A 206 16.06 0.20 -5.40
C ALA A 206 17.40 -0.13 -4.72
N LEU A 207 17.49 -1.24 -3.97
CA LEU A 207 18.75 -1.70 -3.38
C LEU A 207 19.63 -2.39 -4.44
N PRO A 208 20.97 -2.40 -4.26
CA PRO A 208 21.85 -3.21 -5.10
C PRO A 208 21.45 -4.69 -5.11
N GLY A 209 21.28 -5.28 -6.30
CA GLY A 209 20.79 -6.65 -6.47
C GLY A 209 19.27 -6.80 -6.30
N GLY A 210 18.52 -5.70 -6.44
CA GLY A 210 17.08 -5.63 -6.26
C GLY A 210 16.22 -6.16 -7.42
N GLU A 211 16.81 -6.72 -8.48
CA GLU A 211 16.10 -7.02 -9.74
C GLU A 211 14.93 -7.99 -9.54
N ARG A 212 15.07 -8.98 -8.64
CA ARG A 212 14.00 -9.94 -8.32
C ARG A 212 12.80 -9.27 -7.65
N TRP A 213 13.02 -8.19 -6.89
CA TRP A 213 11.94 -7.41 -6.29
C TRP A 213 11.17 -6.59 -7.33
N GLY A 214 11.86 -6.08 -8.35
CA GLY A 214 11.20 -5.47 -9.52
C GLY A 214 10.24 -6.46 -10.21
N LYS A 215 10.73 -7.67 -10.52
CA LYS A 215 9.89 -8.74 -11.11
C LYS A 215 8.72 -9.16 -10.22
N LEU A 216 8.92 -9.17 -8.90
CA LEU A 216 7.85 -9.46 -7.93
C LEU A 216 6.75 -8.39 -8.01
N SER A 217 7.12 -7.11 -8.15
CA SER A 217 6.16 -6.01 -8.30
C SER A 217 5.32 -6.18 -9.55
N ASP A 218 5.97 -6.43 -10.70
CA ASP A 218 5.29 -6.64 -11.99
C ASP A 218 4.36 -7.86 -11.93
N SER A 219 4.85 -8.96 -11.37
CA SER A 219 4.08 -10.19 -11.18
C SER A 219 2.88 -9.98 -10.26
N GLY A 220 3.00 -9.13 -9.24
CA GLY A 220 1.90 -8.74 -8.36
C GLY A 220 0.75 -8.09 -9.10
N LEU A 221 1.04 -7.13 -9.99
CA LEU A 221 0.03 -6.49 -10.83
C LEU A 221 -0.64 -7.50 -11.78
N VAL A 222 0.15 -8.40 -12.39
CA VAL A 222 -0.40 -9.50 -13.21
C VAL A 222 -1.32 -10.40 -12.38
N LEU A 223 -0.90 -10.80 -11.18
CA LEU A 223 -1.72 -11.64 -10.30
C LEU A 223 -3.01 -10.93 -9.88
N LEU A 224 -2.97 -9.65 -9.54
CA LEU A 224 -4.18 -8.88 -9.19
C LEU A 224 -5.13 -8.71 -10.39
N SER A 225 -4.63 -8.66 -11.62
CA SER A 225 -5.48 -8.66 -12.81
C SER A 225 -6.18 -10.01 -13.04
N LYS A 226 -5.54 -11.12 -12.64
CA LYS A 226 -6.09 -12.49 -12.70
C LYS A 226 -6.98 -12.85 -11.51
N ALA A 227 -6.66 -12.37 -10.30
CA ALA A 227 -7.33 -12.69 -9.05
C ALA A 227 -8.63 -11.89 -8.89
N ARG A 228 -9.58 -12.13 -9.79
CA ARG A 228 -10.85 -11.39 -9.85
C ARG A 228 -12.01 -12.37 -9.78
N PHE A 229 -12.67 -12.44 -8.62
CA PHE A 229 -13.72 -13.42 -8.38
C PHE A 229 -15.06 -12.76 -8.00
N GLY A 230 -16.15 -13.45 -8.34
CA GLY A 230 -17.52 -13.02 -8.07
C GLY A 230 -17.95 -11.78 -8.85
N GLY A 231 -19.17 -11.32 -8.58
CA GLY A 231 -19.77 -10.18 -9.29
C GLY A 231 -19.04 -8.84 -9.10
N PHE A 232 -18.27 -8.69 -8.02
CA PHE A 232 -17.47 -7.48 -7.75
C PHE A 232 -16.03 -7.55 -8.28
N GLN A 233 -15.59 -8.71 -8.79
CA GLN A 233 -14.22 -8.90 -9.29
C GLN A 233 -13.15 -8.66 -8.20
N LEU A 234 -13.41 -9.13 -6.97
CA LEU A 234 -12.54 -8.94 -5.80
C LEU A 234 -11.45 -10.04 -5.73
N PRO A 235 -10.24 -9.72 -5.25
CA PRO A 235 -9.25 -10.72 -4.89
C PRO A 235 -9.65 -11.44 -3.59
N PRO A 236 -9.34 -12.74 -3.44
CA PRO A 236 -9.57 -13.45 -2.20
C PRO A 236 -8.47 -13.12 -1.16
N ASP A 237 -8.76 -13.36 0.12
CA ASP A 237 -7.75 -13.31 1.19
C ASP A 237 -6.60 -14.29 0.90
N TRP A 238 -6.93 -15.47 0.37
CA TRP A 238 -5.98 -16.52 0.01
C TRP A 238 -6.28 -17.06 -1.39
N MET A 239 -5.26 -17.06 -2.25
CA MET A 239 -5.33 -17.56 -3.63
C MET A 239 -4.39 -18.74 -3.84
N THR A 240 -4.63 -19.50 -4.90
CA THR A 240 -3.69 -20.49 -5.42
C THR A 240 -3.04 -20.00 -6.70
N LEU A 241 -1.82 -20.48 -6.97
CA LEU A 241 -1.13 -20.34 -8.24
C LEU A 241 -0.53 -21.68 -8.65
N ASP A 242 -1.06 -22.28 -9.71
CA ASP A 242 -0.54 -23.55 -10.24
C ASP A 242 0.63 -23.36 -11.21
N ALA A 243 1.24 -24.47 -11.65
CA ALA A 243 2.43 -24.45 -12.50
C ALA A 243 2.17 -23.82 -13.88
N SER A 244 0.91 -23.75 -14.33
CA SER A 244 0.51 -23.10 -15.58
C SER A 244 0.32 -21.58 -15.44
N GLY A 245 0.36 -21.07 -14.20
CA GLY A 245 0.10 -19.66 -13.91
C GLY A 245 -1.39 -19.33 -13.79
N THR A 246 -2.23 -20.34 -13.55
CA THR A 246 -3.67 -20.18 -13.29
C THR A 246 -3.91 -19.82 -11.82
N VAL A 247 -4.76 -18.82 -11.59
CA VAL A 247 -5.12 -18.33 -10.25
C VAL A 247 -6.46 -18.90 -9.82
N GLY A 248 -6.53 -19.41 -8.59
CA GLY A 248 -7.76 -19.91 -7.97
C GLY A 248 -7.97 -19.36 -6.55
N ILE A 249 -9.09 -19.72 -5.92
CA ILE A 249 -9.35 -19.44 -4.50
C ILE A 249 -8.80 -20.60 -3.67
N ALA A 250 -8.00 -20.32 -2.64
CA ALA A 250 -7.35 -21.37 -1.88
C ALA A 250 -8.31 -22.22 -1.04
N GLU A 251 -8.14 -23.53 -1.09
CA GLU A 251 -8.83 -24.49 -0.21
C GLU A 251 -8.15 -24.58 1.16
N GLY A 252 -8.96 -24.82 2.20
CA GLY A 252 -8.51 -24.85 3.60
C GLY A 252 -8.48 -23.48 4.28
N PHE A 253 -8.86 -22.42 3.55
CA PHE A 253 -9.08 -21.07 4.07
C PHE A 253 -10.54 -20.65 3.85
N LYS A 254 -10.97 -19.60 4.53
CA LYS A 254 -12.27 -18.99 4.23
C LYS A 254 -12.23 -18.46 2.80
N LYS A 255 -13.17 -18.91 1.96
CA LYS A 255 -13.31 -18.45 0.57
C LYS A 255 -13.97 -17.08 0.56
N GLN A 256 -13.19 -16.03 0.79
CA GLN A 256 -13.71 -14.68 0.95
C GLN A 256 -12.73 -13.62 0.46
N TYR A 257 -13.25 -12.44 0.19
CA TYR A 257 -12.55 -11.17 0.34
C TYR A 257 -12.88 -10.63 1.75
N GLY A 258 -11.87 -10.23 2.51
CA GLY A 258 -12.06 -9.79 3.89
C GLY A 258 -10.86 -9.06 4.48
N TYR A 259 -10.48 -9.46 5.70
CA TYR A 259 -9.50 -8.77 6.54
C TYR A 259 -8.06 -8.83 6.00
N ASP A 260 -7.75 -9.76 5.11
CA ASP A 260 -6.47 -9.73 4.41
C ASP A 260 -6.57 -8.85 3.16
N ALA A 261 -7.45 -9.23 2.23
CA ALA A 261 -7.51 -8.67 0.89
C ALA A 261 -7.92 -7.19 0.85
N VAL A 262 -8.56 -6.64 1.90
CA VAL A 262 -8.82 -5.20 2.01
C VAL A 262 -7.53 -4.37 2.00
N ARG A 263 -6.36 -4.93 2.38
CA ARG A 263 -5.07 -4.21 2.33
C ARG A 263 -4.48 -4.08 0.92
N VAL A 264 -4.98 -4.85 -0.05
CA VAL A 264 -4.51 -4.76 -1.45
C VAL A 264 -4.62 -3.34 -2.03
N PRO A 265 -5.80 -2.69 -2.04
CA PRO A 265 -5.91 -1.31 -2.53
C PRO A 265 -5.15 -0.32 -1.65
N LEU A 266 -5.03 -0.58 -0.35
CA LEU A 266 -4.23 0.24 0.55
C LEU A 266 -2.75 0.26 0.14
N TYR A 267 -2.13 -0.90 -0.10
CA TYR A 267 -0.72 -0.94 -0.49
C TYR A 267 -0.46 -0.41 -1.89
N LEU A 268 -1.39 -0.59 -2.83
CA LEU A 268 -1.32 0.09 -4.14
C LEU A 268 -1.36 1.62 -3.96
N ALA A 269 -2.29 2.13 -3.15
CA ALA A 269 -2.40 3.55 -2.87
C ALA A 269 -1.15 4.10 -2.16
N LEU A 270 -0.62 3.37 -1.17
CA LEU A 270 0.57 3.74 -0.41
C LEU A 270 1.86 3.72 -1.27
N ASP A 271 1.90 2.88 -2.31
CA ASP A 271 2.95 2.94 -3.32
C ASP A 271 2.81 4.17 -4.25
N GLY A 272 1.64 4.80 -4.29
CA GLY A 272 1.36 5.91 -5.20
C GLY A 272 0.77 5.46 -6.54
N TYR A 273 0.29 4.22 -6.64
CA TYR A 273 -0.32 3.68 -7.84
C TYR A 273 -1.69 4.35 -8.09
N ARG A 274 -1.96 4.75 -9.35
CA ARG A 274 -3.16 5.56 -9.68
C ARG A 274 -4.04 4.99 -10.79
N ASP A 275 -3.73 3.81 -11.34
CA ASP A 275 -4.58 3.22 -12.37
C ASP A 275 -5.93 2.78 -11.77
N PRO A 276 -7.06 3.39 -12.19
CA PRO A 276 -8.39 3.07 -11.68
C PRO A 276 -8.76 1.59 -11.81
N TYR A 277 -8.18 0.85 -12.77
CA TYR A 277 -8.46 -0.57 -13.00
C TYR A 277 -8.32 -1.43 -11.74
N TYR A 278 -7.32 -1.15 -10.90
CA TYR A 278 -7.08 -1.93 -9.68
C TYR A 278 -7.94 -1.50 -8.50
N PHE A 279 -8.48 -0.28 -8.51
CA PHE A 279 -9.31 0.24 -7.41
C PHE A 279 -10.80 0.03 -7.63
N ARG A 280 -11.24 -0.12 -8.89
CA ARG A 280 -12.65 -0.32 -9.27
C ARG A 280 -13.37 -1.42 -8.50
N PRO A 281 -12.82 -2.64 -8.28
CA PRO A 281 -13.52 -3.69 -7.54
C PRO A 281 -14.01 -3.25 -6.15
N PHE A 282 -13.14 -2.59 -5.40
CA PHE A 282 -13.42 -2.13 -4.04
C PHE A 282 -14.39 -0.94 -4.06
N SER A 283 -14.25 -0.04 -5.04
CA SER A 283 -15.18 1.06 -5.25
C SER A 283 -16.58 0.56 -5.63
N THR A 284 -16.69 -0.44 -6.50
CA THR A 284 -17.98 -1.05 -6.88
C THR A 284 -18.65 -1.72 -5.68
N LEU A 285 -17.88 -2.41 -4.83
CA LEU A 285 -18.40 -2.97 -3.58
C LEU A 285 -18.96 -1.85 -2.69
N ALA A 286 -18.18 -0.81 -2.40
CA ALA A 286 -18.62 0.30 -1.56
C ALA A 286 -19.86 1.01 -2.13
N ALA A 287 -19.87 1.28 -3.44
CA ALA A 287 -20.97 1.95 -4.14
C ALA A 287 -22.29 1.16 -4.06
N LYS A 288 -22.23 -0.18 -4.08
CA LYS A 288 -23.45 -1.01 -3.92
C LYS A 288 -24.20 -0.73 -2.63
N TYR A 289 -23.49 -0.41 -1.55
CA TYR A 289 -24.11 -0.18 -0.24
C TYR A 289 -24.57 1.27 -0.06
N GLY A 290 -24.17 2.22 -0.93
CA GLY A 290 -24.83 3.52 -1.10
C GLY A 290 -25.08 4.30 0.19
N GLY A 291 -24.10 4.36 1.10
CA GLY A 291 -24.21 5.02 2.40
C GLY A 291 -24.75 4.14 3.54
N LYS A 292 -25.13 2.89 3.27
CA LYS A 292 -25.38 1.86 4.28
C LYS A 292 -24.06 1.21 4.71
N ALA A 293 -24.12 0.40 5.77
CA ALA A 293 -22.97 -0.36 6.25
C ALA A 293 -22.42 -1.29 5.15
N VAL A 294 -21.21 -0.99 4.67
CA VAL A 294 -20.42 -1.89 3.82
C VAL A 294 -20.05 -3.13 4.65
N PRO A 295 -20.17 -4.36 4.13
CA PRO A 295 -19.85 -5.56 4.90
C PRO A 295 -18.35 -5.72 5.09
N ALA A 296 -17.95 -6.31 6.23
CA ALA A 296 -16.55 -6.63 6.51
C ALA A 296 -15.98 -7.73 5.60
N THR A 297 -16.84 -8.65 5.13
CA THR A 297 -16.42 -9.74 4.25
C THR A 297 -17.45 -10.06 3.17
N VAL A 298 -16.95 -10.56 2.04
CA VAL A 298 -17.73 -11.05 0.92
C VAL A 298 -17.27 -12.47 0.59
N SER A 299 -18.18 -13.44 0.65
CA SER A 299 -17.91 -14.82 0.23
C SER A 299 -17.61 -14.86 -1.27
N LEU A 300 -16.61 -15.63 -1.67
CA LEU A 300 -16.19 -15.80 -3.06
C LEU A 300 -16.31 -17.27 -3.49
N PRO A 301 -16.73 -17.55 -4.74
CA PRO A 301 -17.19 -16.59 -5.74
C PRO A 301 -18.67 -16.17 -5.57
N GLY A 302 -19.37 -16.71 -4.57
CA GLY A 302 -20.84 -16.62 -4.45
C GLY A 302 -21.42 -15.23 -4.12
N GLY A 303 -20.63 -14.31 -3.57
CA GLY A 303 -21.03 -12.93 -3.32
C GLY A 303 -21.90 -12.69 -2.08
N THR A 304 -22.18 -13.72 -1.27
CA THR A 304 -22.90 -13.57 0.01
C THR A 304 -22.09 -12.74 0.99
N THR A 305 -22.72 -11.81 1.70
CA THR A 305 -22.03 -10.89 2.61
C THR A 305 -22.39 -11.17 4.06
N THR A 306 -21.44 -10.95 4.97
CA THR A 306 -21.70 -10.99 6.41
C THR A 306 -22.60 -9.84 6.86
N GLN A 307 -23.22 -9.98 8.03
CA GLN A 307 -23.93 -8.89 8.72
C GLN A 307 -22.99 -7.98 9.52
N VAL A 308 -21.73 -8.39 9.70
CA VAL A 308 -20.71 -7.57 10.35
C VAL A 308 -20.31 -6.43 9.42
N ALA A 309 -20.45 -5.19 9.88
CA ALA A 309 -20.03 -4.01 9.13
C ALA A 309 -18.51 -3.91 9.05
N ALA A 310 -18.01 -3.32 7.95
CA ALA A 310 -16.63 -2.92 7.79
C ALA A 310 -16.25 -1.94 8.91
N SER A 311 -15.07 -2.14 9.48
CA SER A 311 -14.55 -1.26 10.54
C SER A 311 -14.20 0.13 10.01
N VAL A 312 -13.95 1.10 10.90
CA VAL A 312 -13.53 2.46 10.51
C VAL A 312 -12.30 2.43 9.61
N GLY A 313 -11.33 1.60 9.93
CA GLY A 313 -10.13 1.40 9.12
C GLY A 313 -10.42 0.84 7.72
N MET A 314 -11.33 -0.13 7.60
CA MET A 314 -11.73 -0.64 6.29
C MET A 314 -12.47 0.42 5.47
N LEU A 315 -13.32 1.25 6.10
CA LEU A 315 -13.98 2.37 5.44
C LEU A 315 -12.97 3.41 4.93
N ALA A 316 -11.89 3.68 5.66
CA ALA A 316 -10.80 4.54 5.21
C ALA A 316 -10.15 4.00 3.93
N VAL A 317 -9.91 2.68 3.87
CA VAL A 317 -9.39 2.03 2.67
C VAL A 317 -10.37 2.11 1.49
N TYR A 318 -11.68 1.91 1.73
CA TYR A 318 -12.68 2.05 0.67
C TYR A 318 -12.78 3.49 0.15
N ARG A 319 -12.65 4.50 1.01
CA ARG A 319 -12.60 5.91 0.60
C ARG A 319 -11.44 6.16 -0.35
N LEU A 320 -10.23 5.69 -0.01
CA LEU A 320 -9.06 5.77 -0.89
C LEU A 320 -9.32 5.10 -2.24
N ALA A 321 -9.85 3.88 -2.23
CA ALA A 321 -10.16 3.16 -3.46
C ALA A 321 -11.19 3.89 -4.32
N CYS A 322 -12.23 4.48 -3.74
CA CYS A 322 -13.22 5.27 -4.47
C CYS A 322 -12.62 6.53 -5.11
N GLN A 323 -11.74 7.24 -4.39
CA GLN A 323 -11.01 8.40 -4.95
C GLN A 323 -10.17 7.98 -6.15
N LEU A 324 -9.40 6.90 -6.02
CA LEU A 324 -8.47 6.42 -7.05
C LEU A 324 -9.17 5.70 -8.23
N ALA A 325 -10.37 5.17 -8.02
CA ALA A 325 -11.21 4.62 -9.08
C ALA A 325 -11.85 5.68 -9.98
N GLY A 326 -11.76 6.97 -9.63
CA GLY A 326 -12.41 8.09 -10.32
C GLY A 326 -13.90 8.22 -10.00
N ALA A 327 -14.38 7.59 -8.91
CA ALA A 327 -15.79 7.59 -8.53
C ALA A 327 -16.20 8.77 -7.62
N GLY A 328 -15.27 9.68 -7.29
CA GLY A 328 -15.46 10.73 -6.28
C GLY A 328 -15.45 10.13 -4.86
N GLY A 329 -14.44 10.46 -4.05
CA GLY A 329 -14.22 9.85 -2.72
C GLY A 329 -15.33 10.06 -1.70
N GLU A 330 -16.21 11.03 -1.93
CA GLU A 330 -17.29 11.42 -1.01
C GLU A 330 -18.35 10.33 -0.83
N ALA A 331 -18.34 9.27 -1.65
CA ALA A 331 -19.27 8.16 -1.52
C ALA A 331 -19.07 7.31 -0.25
N VAL A 332 -17.92 7.40 0.44
CA VAL A 332 -17.64 6.65 1.66
C VAL A 332 -17.37 7.56 2.85
N THR A 333 -18.31 7.55 3.81
CA THR A 333 -18.17 8.22 5.09
C THR A 333 -17.32 7.39 6.04
N VAL A 334 -16.23 7.98 6.54
CA VAL A 334 -15.33 7.40 7.54
C VAL A 334 -15.61 8.11 8.87
N PRO A 335 -16.17 7.42 9.88
CA PRO A 335 -16.36 7.97 11.20
C PRO A 335 -15.01 8.31 11.87
N PRO A 336 -14.98 9.21 12.87
CA PRO A 336 -13.84 9.35 13.76
C PRO A 336 -13.52 8.03 14.47
N LEU A 337 -12.24 7.74 14.71
CA LEU A 337 -11.82 6.57 15.49
C LEU A 337 -12.33 6.69 16.93
N ALA A 338 -13.07 5.68 17.40
CA ALA A 338 -13.53 5.62 18.77
C ALA A 338 -12.37 5.29 19.74
N PRO A 339 -12.45 5.69 21.03
CA PRO A 339 -11.41 5.38 22.03
C PRO A 339 -11.17 3.89 22.24
N ASP A 340 -12.15 3.04 21.95
CA ASP A 340 -12.13 1.58 22.06
C ASP A 340 -11.98 0.87 20.69
N GLU A 341 -11.81 1.61 19.60
CA GLU A 341 -11.61 1.04 18.25
C GLU A 341 -10.42 0.09 18.24
N ASP A 342 -10.60 -1.14 17.76
CA ASP A 342 -9.55 -2.16 17.88
C ASP A 342 -8.24 -1.80 17.15
N TYR A 343 -7.21 -2.59 17.47
CA TYR A 343 -5.88 -2.46 16.90
C TYR A 343 -5.88 -2.52 15.36
N TYR A 344 -6.64 -3.45 14.77
CA TYR A 344 -6.64 -3.70 13.33
C TYR A 344 -7.24 -2.51 12.57
N SER A 345 -8.42 -2.07 12.97
CA SER A 345 -9.12 -0.93 12.40
C SER A 345 -8.33 0.36 12.57
N THR A 346 -7.79 0.60 13.78
CA THR A 346 -6.97 1.79 14.03
C THR A 346 -5.72 1.78 13.12
N THR A 347 -5.05 0.64 12.97
CA THR A 347 -3.87 0.53 12.10
C THR A 347 -4.20 0.82 10.63
N LEU A 348 -5.28 0.25 10.10
CA LEU A 348 -5.70 0.54 8.71
C LEU A 348 -6.03 2.02 8.49
N ALA A 349 -6.67 2.68 9.44
CA ALA A 349 -6.98 4.11 9.34
C ALA A 349 -5.68 4.95 9.26
N HIS A 350 -4.69 4.62 10.08
CA HIS A 350 -3.40 5.31 10.09
C HIS A 350 -2.60 5.07 8.80
N LEU A 351 -2.57 3.82 8.29
CA LEU A 351 -1.93 3.52 7.01
C LEU A 351 -2.65 4.20 5.84
N SER A 352 -3.98 4.30 5.90
CA SER A 352 -4.78 5.02 4.91
C SER A 352 -4.44 6.51 4.91
N ALA A 353 -4.25 7.12 6.09
CA ALA A 353 -3.81 8.51 6.20
C ALA A 353 -2.40 8.71 5.60
N LEU A 354 -1.47 7.77 5.80
CA LEU A 354 -0.15 7.81 5.15
C LEU A 354 -0.25 7.69 3.63
N ALA A 355 -1.13 6.82 3.12
CA ALA A 355 -1.36 6.68 1.68
C ALA A 355 -1.94 7.97 1.09
N ALA A 356 -2.99 8.52 1.70
CA ALA A 356 -3.59 9.78 1.29
C ALA A 356 -2.56 10.92 1.23
N GLN A 357 -1.73 11.01 2.28
CA GLN A 357 -0.64 11.97 2.35
C GLN A 357 0.33 11.82 1.16
N SER A 358 0.83 10.61 0.91
CA SER A 358 1.77 10.35 -0.20
C SER A 358 1.18 10.69 -1.58
N LEU A 359 -0.14 10.56 -1.72
CA LEU A 359 -0.88 10.82 -2.95
C LEU A 359 -1.30 12.27 -3.13
N GLY A 360 -1.18 13.11 -2.09
CA GLY A 360 -1.66 14.50 -2.07
C GLY A 360 -3.18 14.61 -2.06
N ILE A 361 -3.88 13.64 -1.47
CA ILE A 361 -5.35 13.59 -1.40
C ILE A 361 -5.83 13.63 0.05
N ALA A 362 -7.11 13.95 0.25
CA ALA A 362 -7.71 13.98 1.58
C ALA A 362 -7.90 12.55 2.14
N PRO A 363 -7.55 12.30 3.42
CA PRO A 363 -7.62 10.99 4.04
C PRO A 363 -9.03 10.41 4.24
#